data_AF-A0A2M7T9A5-F1
#
_entry.id   AF-A0A2M7T9A5-F1
#
_cell.length_a   1.000
_cell.length_b   1.000
_cell.length_c   1.000
_cell.angle_alpha   90.00
_cell.angle_beta   90.00
_cell.angle_gamma   90.00
#
_symmetry.space_group_name_H-M   'P 1'
#
loop_
_entity.id
_entity.type
_entity.pdbx_description
1 polymer ?
#
loop_
_entity_poly.entity_id
_entity_poly.type
_entity_poly.pdbx_seq_one_letter_code
_entity_poly.pdbx_strand_id
1 'polypeptide(L)' 'MKRPRPVVLCVLDGWGVNPDKVGNAIAAASTPNLDRYRIEFPFTTLRAAGEAVGLPEGQMGNSEVGHLNLGAG' A
#
# COMPACT_ATOMS: atom_id res chain seq x y z
N MET A 1 17.37 31.14 5.67
CA MET A 1 17.25 29.74 6.10
C MET A 1 16.80 28.88 4.92
N LYS A 2 17.40 27.71 4.70
CA LYS A 2 17.03 26.81 3.60
C LYS A 2 15.67 26.16 3.92
N ARG A 3 14.73 26.15 2.98
CA ARG A 3 13.43 25.49 3.18
C ARG A 3 13.64 23.97 3.39
N PRO A 4 12.97 23.34 4.37
CA PRO A 4 13.04 21.90 4.54
C PRO A 4 12.48 21.18 3.31
N ARG A 5 13.01 19.99 3.02
CA ARG A 5 12.52 19.09 1.96
C ARG A 5 11.90 17.88 2.67
N PRO A 6 10.60 17.90 2.98
CA PRO A 6 9.97 16.83 3.74
C PRO A 6 9.92 15.54 2.92
N VAL A 7 10.04 14.41 3.62
CA VAL A 7 9.72 13.08 3.11
C VAL A 7 8.47 12.61 3.85
N VAL A 8 7.50 12.08 3.11
CA VAL A 8 6.20 11.68 3.65
C VAL A 8 5.95 10.22 3.28
N LEU A 9 5.67 9.39 4.29
CA LEU A 9 5.05 8.09 4.11
C LEU A 9 3.52 8.29 4.15
N CYS A 10 2.83 7.98 3.04
CA CYS A 10 1.38 8.06 2.94
C CYS A 10 0.80 6.64 2.86
N VAL A 11 -0.02 6.26 3.84
CA VAL A 11 -0.65 4.93 3.92
C VAL A 11 -2.12 5.06 3.53
N LEU A 12 -2.50 4.38 2.44
CA LEU A 12 -3.89 4.22 2.05
C LEU A 12 -4.41 2.91 2.68
N ASP A 13 -5.06 3.01 3.85
CA ASP A 13 -5.53 1.82 4.57
C ASP A 13 -6.57 1.04 3.74
N GLY A 14 -6.43 -0.29 3.71
CA GLY A 14 -7.26 -1.17 2.87
C GLY A 14 -7.00 -1.10 1.36
N TRP A 15 -5.94 -0.43 0.89
CA TRP A 15 -5.64 -0.29 -0.54
C TRP A 15 -4.72 -1.40 -1.08
N GLY A 16 -5.30 -2.44 -1.69
CA GLY A 16 -4.57 -3.58 -2.26
C GLY A 16 -4.44 -3.56 -3.78
N VAL A 17 -3.58 -4.45 -4.30
CA VAL A 17 -3.50 -4.76 -5.74
C VAL A 17 -4.18 -6.10 -6.00
N ASN A 18 -5.35 -6.05 -6.63
CA ASN A 18 -6.08 -7.24 -7.07
C ASN A 18 -6.25 -7.20 -8.60
N PRO A 19 -5.77 -8.23 -9.35
CA PRO A 19 -5.97 -8.29 -10.80
C PRO A 19 -7.42 -8.55 -11.22
N ASP A 20 -8.24 -9.13 -10.33
CA ASP A 20 -9.67 -9.28 -10.59
C ASP A 20 -10.39 -7.93 -10.43
N LYS A 21 -11.26 -7.63 -11.40
CA LYS A 21 -12.06 -6.40 -11.46
C LYS A 21 -13.45 -6.60 -10.86
N VAL A 22 -13.93 -7.84 -10.73
CA VAL A 22 -15.26 -8.13 -10.20
C VAL A 22 -15.28 -7.80 -8.71
N GLY A 23 -16.17 -6.90 -8.30
CA GLY A 23 -16.28 -6.43 -6.91
C GLY A 23 -15.10 -5.57 -6.42
N ASN A 24 -14.21 -5.14 -7.33
CA ASN A 24 -13.01 -4.37 -6.97
C ASN A 24 -13.27 -2.86 -7.05
N ALA A 25 -13.55 -2.25 -5.89
CA ALA A 25 -13.81 -0.82 -5.80
C ALA A 25 -12.62 0.05 -6.23
N ILE A 26 -11.38 -0.40 -6.01
CA ILE A 26 -10.16 0.32 -6.43
C ILE A 26 -10.09 0.36 -7.95
N ALA A 27 -10.34 -0.77 -8.62
CA ALA A 27 -10.33 -0.84 -10.09
C ALA A 27 -11.51 -0.09 -10.74
N ALA A 28 -12.63 0.06 -10.03
CA ALA A 28 -13.81 0.78 -10.49
C ALA A 28 -13.74 2.30 -10.24
N ALA A 29 -12.87 2.75 -9.34
CA ALA A 29 -12.75 4.16 -8.97
C ALA A 29 -12.01 4.97 -10.05
N SER A 30 -12.32 6.25 -10.14
CA SER A 30 -11.52 7.22 -10.91
C SER A 30 -10.39 7.74 -10.03
N THR A 31 -9.15 7.33 -10.31
CA THR A 31 -7.97 7.59 -9.46
C THR A 31 -6.85 8.33 -10.18
N PRO A 32 -7.13 9.44 -10.89
CA PRO A 32 -6.21 10.03 -11.86
C PRO A 32 -4.84 10.42 -11.27
N ASN A 33 -4.81 10.82 -9.99
CA ASN A 33 -3.54 11.14 -9.32
C ASN A 33 -2.71 9.89 -9.01
N LEU A 34 -3.32 8.84 -8.46
CA LEU A 34 -2.62 7.58 -8.15
C LEU A 34 -2.19 6.86 -9.44
N ASP A 35 -3.03 6.89 -10.47
CA ASP A 35 -2.72 6.32 -11.78
C ASP A 35 -1.51 7.01 -12.41
N ARG A 36 -1.50 8.36 -12.39
CA ARG A 36 -0.38 9.16 -12.85
C ARG A 36 0.90 8.83 -12.07
N TYR A 37 0.84 8.78 -10.74
CA TYR A 37 2.01 8.47 -9.92
C TYR A 37 2.60 7.08 -10.22
N ARG A 38 1.73 6.09 -10.45
CA ARG A 38 2.15 4.73 -10.79
C ARG A 38 2.85 4.62 -12.15
N ILE A 39 2.50 5.50 -13.10
CA ILE A 39 3.09 5.52 -14.45
C ILE A 39 4.39 6.33 -14.47
N GLU A 40 4.41 7.50 -13.82
CA GLU A 40 5.50 8.47 -13.93
C GLU A 40 6.67 8.22 -12.96
N PHE A 41 6.45 7.49 -11.85
CA PHE A 41 7.47 7.24 -10.83
C PHE A 41 7.73 5.76 -10.60
N PRO A 42 8.90 5.38 -10.04
CA PRO A 42 9.19 3.99 -9.69
C PRO A 42 8.10 3.40 -8.77
N PHE A 43 7.61 2.22 -9.14
CA PHE A 43 6.51 1.54 -8.46
C PHE A 43 6.85 0.06 -8.27
N THR A 44 6.47 -0.49 -7.12
CA THR A 44 6.54 -1.93 -6.82
C THR A 44 5.39 -2.32 -5.90
N THR A 45 5.23 -3.62 -5.65
CA THR A 45 4.26 -4.18 -4.69
C THR A 45 4.97 -4.92 -3.58
N LEU A 46 4.33 -4.98 -2.40
CA LEU A 46 4.84 -5.68 -1.22
C LEU A 46 3.82 -6.71 -0.73
N ARG A 47 4.31 -7.77 -0.08
CA ARG A 47 3.45 -8.71 0.65
C ARG A 47 3.10 -8.09 2.00
N ALA A 48 1.81 -7.96 2.29
CA ALA A 48 1.29 -7.33 3.52
C ALA A 48 0.42 -8.29 4.35
N ALA A 49 0.58 -9.60 4.17
CA ALA A 49 -0.22 -10.64 4.80
C ALA A 49 0.59 -11.94 4.95
N GLY A 50 0.10 -12.84 5.82
CA GLY A 50 0.74 -14.11 6.15
C GLY A 50 2.15 -13.95 6.72
N GLU A 51 3.01 -14.93 6.44
CA GLU A 51 4.35 -15.03 7.04
C GLU A 51 5.23 -13.81 6.76
N ALA A 52 5.00 -13.11 5.64
CA ALA A 52 5.75 -11.92 5.26
C ALA A 52 5.61 -10.75 6.26
N VAL A 53 4.59 -10.78 7.12
CA VAL A 53 4.35 -9.78 8.17
C VAL A 53 4.25 -10.43 9.55
N GLY A 54 4.74 -11.67 9.71
CA GLY A 54 4.72 -12.40 10.98
C GLY A 54 3.38 -13.05 11.34
N LEU A 55 2.47 -13.20 10.38
CA LEU A 55 1.20 -13.93 10.58
C LEU A 55 1.29 -15.38 10.05
N PRO A 56 0.43 -16.30 10.53
CA PRO A 56 0.26 -17.61 9.93
C PRO A 56 0.00 -17.57 8.42
N GLU A 57 0.42 -18.61 7.70
CA GLU A 57 0.16 -18.74 6.26
C GLU A 57 -1.34 -18.59 5.93
N GLY A 58 -1.65 -17.84 4.87
CA GLY A 58 -3.02 -17.59 4.43
C GLY A 58 -3.80 -16.57 5.27
N GLN A 59 -3.26 -16.13 6.42
CA GLN A 59 -3.92 -15.13 7.24
C GLN A 59 -3.81 -13.73 6.61
N MET A 60 -4.97 -13.06 6.48
CA MET A 60 -5.05 -11.69 5.98
C MET A 60 -4.33 -10.73 6.94
N GLY A 61 -3.64 -9.74 6.38
CA GLY A 61 -3.08 -8.62 7.14
C GLY A 61 -4.17 -7.71 7.74
N ASN A 62 -3.75 -6.82 8.62
CA ASN A 62 -4.62 -5.82 9.24
C ASN A 62 -3.81 -4.55 9.55
N SER A 63 -4.52 -3.49 9.97
CA SER A 63 -3.89 -2.19 10.23
C SER A 63 -2.82 -2.26 11.33
N GLU A 64 -3.05 -3.01 12.42
CA GLU A 64 -2.10 -3.10 13.54
C GLU A 64 -0.78 -3.75 13.10
N VAL A 65 -0.86 -4.95 12.53
CA VAL A 65 0.30 -5.69 12.04
C VAL A 65 1.00 -4.91 10.92
N GLY A 66 0.24 -4.29 10.02
CA GLY A 66 0.79 -3.49 8.93
C GLY A 66 1.58 -2.28 9.41
N HIS A 67 1.02 -1.47 10.32
CA HIS A 67 1.71 -0.30 10.85
C HIS A 67 2.90 -0.69 11.73
N LEU A 68 2.81 -1.80 12.46
CA LEU A 68 3.93 -2.32 13.25
C LEU A 68 5.11 -2.69 12.35
N ASN A 69 4.88 -3.45 11.28
CA ASN A 69 5.93 -3.82 10.33
C ASN A 69 6.54 -2.59 9.64
N LEU A 70 5.71 -1.63 9.18
CA LEU A 70 6.21 -0.39 8.56
C LEU A 70 7.07 0.45 9.52
N GLY A 71 6.71 0.51 10.79
CA GLY A 71 7.44 1.26 11.81
C GLY A 71 8.69 0.56 12.34
N ALA A 72 8.71 -0.78 12.32
CA ALA A 72 9.82 -1.59 12.79
C ALA A 72 10.95 -1.73 11.75
N GLY A 73 10.61 -1.61 10.45
CA GLY A 73 11.52 -1.94 9.35
C GLY A 73 11.56 -3.43 9.06
#